data_AF-A0A251S3V9-F1
#
_entry.id   AF-A0A251S3V9-F1
#
_cell.length_a   1.000
_cell.length_b   1.000
_cell.length_c   1.000
_cell.angle_alpha   90.00
_cell.angle_beta   90.00
_cell.angle_gamma   90.00
#
_symmetry.space_group_name_H-M   'P 1'
#
loop_
_entity.id
_entity.type
_entity.pdbx_description
1 polymer ?
#
loop_
_entity_poly.entity_id
_entity_poly.type
_entity_poly.pdbx_seq_one_letter_code
_entity_poly.pdbx_strand_id
1 'polypeptide(L)'
;MDQPTPFNDRLVLAPTHDHMADKYDDLDTEFEPQLFSSLERHLPRHLLDASRDTKHERMQQILRRYSTKEECHRRIFRDPYTLNPKIFFQPTFLEAFRAKGKNLVTSIRSIMSEPVPGVYTFNMLNLNFCEKLIHEVKHFDAWARNTDSSILRPNTGNGYGVSLDDIGMKATLDKLMEDYISLISRVLFPDVGGCSLDSRHGYVLQYGKDKAIKEDLHVDDSEVTLHVCLGNQFAGGELVFGGQRCKDHVNDGTHIEKEFDYLLPVGGQAIIHRGCRLYGAKPIKFGHRYNFLMWFKSSVFRELQAHDKGFKDFCDECQSQKSARRNEWVAAKKRVEEMLLLESLSKDYYESCLFSPCFYGSNVVCYYDGMLLLEHRMFAFCDFLDDGMLFVGK
;
A
#
# COMPACT_ATOMS: atom_id res chain seq x y z
N MET A 1 -25.42 -20.64 37.38
CA MET A 1 -24.16 -20.26 38.05
C MET A 1 -23.27 -19.70 36.96
N ASP A 2 -23.28 -18.38 36.82
CA ASP A 2 -22.44 -17.69 35.83
C ASP A 2 -20.98 -17.79 36.23
N GLN A 3 -20.13 -18.22 35.28
CA GLN A 3 -18.68 -18.10 35.42
C GLN A 3 -18.29 -16.64 35.17
N PRO A 4 -17.40 -16.05 35.98
CA PRO A 4 -16.95 -14.69 35.75
C PRO A 4 -16.09 -14.62 34.49
N THR A 5 -16.42 -13.69 33.60
CA THR A 5 -15.60 -13.28 32.45
C THR A 5 -14.19 -12.87 32.91
N PRO A 6 -13.12 -13.20 32.17
CA PRO A 6 -11.78 -12.76 32.51
C PRO A 6 -11.70 -11.23 32.40
N PHE A 7 -11.42 -10.55 33.51
CA PHE A 7 -11.19 -9.11 33.51
C PHE A 7 -10.03 -8.76 32.58
N ASN A 8 -10.24 -7.75 31.74
CA ASN A 8 -9.26 -7.30 30.75
C ASN A 8 -8.14 -6.51 31.46
N ASP A 9 -7.14 -7.21 31.98
CA ASP A 9 -6.05 -6.64 32.78
C ASP A 9 -4.96 -5.91 31.93
N ARG A 10 -5.37 -5.24 30.86
CA ARG A 10 -4.48 -4.44 30.00
C ARG A 10 -4.31 -3.03 30.55
N LEU A 11 -3.12 -2.47 30.36
CA LEU A 11 -2.84 -1.07 30.69
C LEU A 11 -3.75 -0.14 29.87
N VAL A 12 -4.20 0.94 30.49
CA VAL A 12 -4.96 2.01 29.86
C VAL A 12 -3.98 2.97 29.18
N LEU A 13 -4.28 3.33 27.92
CA LEU A 13 -3.43 4.22 27.12
C LEU A 13 -3.28 5.62 27.74
N ALA A 14 -4.37 6.16 28.29
CA ALA A 14 -4.36 7.44 28.99
C ALA A 14 -4.14 7.22 30.50
N PRO A 15 -3.21 7.95 31.14
CA PRO A 15 -3.02 7.87 32.57
C PRO A 15 -4.23 8.44 33.30
N THR A 16 -4.59 7.84 34.43
CA THR A 16 -5.62 8.38 35.31
C THR A 16 -5.04 9.56 36.07
N HIS A 17 -5.31 10.78 35.60
CA HIS A 17 -4.69 12.02 36.09
C HIS A 17 -5.03 12.35 37.56
N ASP A 18 -6.20 11.92 38.04
CA ASP A 18 -6.65 12.18 39.42
C ASP A 18 -6.13 11.13 40.42
N HIS A 19 -5.43 10.09 39.94
CA HIS A 19 -4.89 9.03 40.79
C HIS A 19 -3.53 9.40 41.38
N MET A 20 -3.45 9.40 42.71
CA MET A 20 -2.20 9.56 43.45
C MET A 20 -1.52 8.20 43.58
N ALA A 21 -0.46 7.98 42.79
CA ALA A 21 0.31 6.74 42.84
C ALA A 21 1.00 6.54 44.19
N ASP A 22 1.14 5.29 44.61
CA ASP A 22 1.89 4.95 45.80
C ASP A 22 3.39 5.21 45.60
N LYS A 23 4.13 5.35 46.71
CA LYS A 23 5.59 5.36 46.69
C LYS A 23 6.10 3.93 46.73
N TYR A 24 7.19 3.65 46.03
CA TYR A 24 7.80 2.31 45.98
C TYR A 24 9.29 2.32 46.41
N ASP A 25 9.77 3.45 46.95
CA ASP A 25 11.20 3.68 47.25
C ASP A 25 11.74 2.82 48.40
N ASP A 26 10.86 2.31 49.26
CA ASP A 26 11.14 1.44 50.42
C ASP A 26 11.21 -0.06 50.05
N LEU A 27 10.88 -0.43 48.82
CA LEU A 27 10.93 -1.82 48.37
C LEU A 27 12.29 -2.13 47.72
N ASP A 28 12.86 -3.28 48.05
CA ASP A 28 14.03 -3.83 47.36
C ASP A 28 13.56 -4.49 46.05
N THR A 29 13.52 -3.71 44.97
CA THR A 29 12.93 -4.11 43.69
C THR A 29 13.96 -4.23 42.56
N GLU A 30 13.68 -5.15 41.64
CA GLU A 30 14.48 -5.37 40.42
C GLU A 30 14.48 -4.17 39.46
N PHE A 31 13.44 -3.33 39.50
CA PHE A 31 13.27 -2.16 38.65
C PHE A 31 13.30 -0.86 39.47
N GLU A 32 13.58 0.27 38.82
CA GLU A 32 13.59 1.58 39.51
C GLU A 32 12.20 1.92 40.11
N PRO A 33 12.13 2.35 41.39
CA PRO A 33 10.88 2.71 42.07
C PRO A 33 9.98 3.73 41.34
N GLN A 34 10.58 4.66 40.60
CA GLN A 34 9.88 5.69 39.82
C GLN A 34 9.06 5.09 38.66
N LEU A 35 9.48 3.93 38.16
CA LEU A 35 8.87 3.23 37.04
C LEU A 35 7.52 2.62 37.47
N PHE A 36 7.44 2.09 38.70
CA PHE A 36 6.19 1.65 39.31
C PHE A 36 5.22 2.80 39.55
N SER A 37 5.71 3.92 40.10
CA SER A 37 4.88 5.11 40.36
C SER A 37 4.27 5.68 39.07
N SER A 38 5.02 5.61 37.96
CA SER A 38 4.56 6.04 36.64
C SER A 38 3.58 5.05 36.02
N LEU A 39 3.87 3.75 36.10
CA LEU A 39 3.06 2.68 35.53
C LEU A 39 1.71 2.52 36.25
N GLU A 40 1.65 2.80 37.55
CA GLU A 40 0.45 2.64 38.36
C GLU A 40 -0.73 3.43 37.77
N ARG A 41 -0.51 4.65 37.28
CA ARG A 41 -1.56 5.50 36.71
C ARG A 41 -2.21 4.92 35.44
N HIS A 42 -1.56 3.94 34.82
CA HIS A 42 -2.03 3.23 33.65
C HIS A 42 -2.71 1.90 33.99
N LEU A 43 -2.80 1.52 35.26
CA LEU A 43 -3.56 0.33 35.66
C LEU A 43 -5.07 0.55 35.44
N PRO A 44 -5.82 -0.51 35.10
CA PRO A 44 -7.27 -0.44 35.03
C PRO A 44 -7.87 -0.15 36.41
N ARG A 45 -9.07 0.45 36.45
CA ARG A 45 -9.69 0.96 37.69
C ARG A 45 -9.74 -0.05 38.83
N HIS A 46 -10.06 -1.32 38.54
CA HIS A 46 -10.13 -2.37 39.56
C HIS A 46 -8.78 -2.68 40.22
N LEU A 47 -7.67 -2.38 39.55
CA LEU A 47 -6.32 -2.52 40.10
C LEU A 47 -5.83 -1.23 40.76
N LEU A 48 -6.32 -0.05 40.37
CA LEU A 48 -5.99 1.22 41.04
C LEU A 48 -6.48 1.23 42.50
N ASP A 49 -7.67 0.66 42.72
CA ASP A 49 -8.30 0.54 44.03
C ASP A 49 -7.73 -0.63 44.87
N ALA A 50 -6.82 -1.42 44.31
CA ALA A 50 -6.21 -2.56 44.99
C ALA A 50 -5.10 -2.12 45.97
N SER A 51 -4.67 -3.05 46.82
CA SER A 51 -3.57 -2.79 47.75
C SER A 51 -2.27 -2.50 47.00
N ARG A 52 -1.39 -1.74 47.66
CA ARG A 52 -0.04 -1.43 47.19
C ARG A 52 0.73 -2.67 46.75
N ASP A 53 0.64 -3.76 47.53
CA ASP A 53 1.34 -5.01 47.23
C ASP A 53 0.79 -5.69 45.97
N THR A 54 -0.54 -5.72 45.80
CA THR A 54 -1.18 -6.29 44.61
C THR A 54 -0.87 -5.47 43.35
N LYS A 55 -0.86 -4.13 43.46
CA LYS A 55 -0.43 -3.24 42.38
C LYS A 55 1.02 -3.49 42.01
N HIS A 56 1.90 -3.56 43.01
CA HIS A 56 3.32 -3.83 42.84
C HIS A 56 3.58 -5.18 42.15
N GLU A 57 2.98 -6.28 42.63
CA GLU A 57 3.14 -7.62 42.04
C GLU A 57 2.68 -7.63 40.57
N ARG A 58 1.54 -6.99 40.29
CA ARG A 58 1.03 -6.90 38.91
C ARG A 58 1.93 -6.08 38.00
N MET A 59 2.39 -4.91 38.47
CA MET A 59 3.32 -4.07 37.72
C MET A 59 4.65 -4.78 37.50
N GLN A 60 5.17 -5.53 38.48
CA GLN A 60 6.36 -6.37 38.31
C GLN A 60 6.15 -7.42 37.22
N GLN A 61 5.00 -8.11 37.19
CA GLN A 61 4.71 -9.07 36.12
C GLN A 61 4.66 -8.41 34.74
N ILE A 62 4.10 -7.19 34.65
CA ILE A 62 4.06 -6.41 33.40
C ILE A 62 5.48 -6.04 33.00
N LEU A 63 6.26 -5.41 33.88
CA LEU A 63 7.63 -5.00 33.61
C LEU A 63 8.52 -6.18 33.23
N ARG A 64 8.41 -7.33 33.91
CA ARG A 64 9.13 -8.55 33.54
C ARG A 64 8.77 -9.05 32.14
N ARG A 65 7.53 -8.91 31.67
CA ARG A 65 7.17 -9.26 30.28
C ARG A 65 7.80 -8.35 29.24
N TYR A 66 8.11 -7.10 29.60
CA TYR A 66 8.77 -6.15 28.70
C TYR A 66 10.31 -6.20 28.83
N SER A 67 10.84 -6.38 30.04
CA SER A 67 12.27 -6.54 30.32
C SER A 67 12.80 -7.86 29.75
N THR A 68 12.03 -8.94 29.83
CA THR A 68 12.43 -10.21 29.20
C THR A 68 12.39 -10.15 27.68
N LYS A 69 11.71 -9.20 27.02
CA LYS A 69 11.80 -9.06 25.56
C LYS A 69 13.14 -8.51 25.08
N GLU A 70 13.81 -7.67 25.86
CA GLU A 70 15.17 -7.19 25.54
C GLU A 70 16.27 -8.18 25.93
N GLU A 71 16.07 -8.99 26.99
CA GLU A 71 17.09 -9.93 27.49
C GLU A 71 16.93 -11.41 27.06
N CYS A 72 15.75 -11.87 26.63
CA CYS A 72 15.50 -13.30 26.44
C CYS A 72 15.91 -13.84 25.04
N HIS A 73 16.03 -12.98 24.02
CA HIS A 73 16.66 -13.34 22.75
C HIS A 73 18.14 -12.88 22.76
N ARG A 74 19.05 -13.84 22.96
CA ARG A 74 20.49 -13.59 22.80
C ARG A 74 20.79 -13.37 21.31
N ARG A 75 21.09 -12.12 20.94
CA ARG A 75 21.51 -11.75 19.59
C ARG A 75 22.67 -12.62 19.11
N ILE A 76 22.59 -13.18 17.90
CA ILE A 76 23.69 -13.99 17.34
C ILE A 76 24.76 -13.06 16.80
N PHE A 77 24.36 -12.03 16.07
CA PHE A 77 25.26 -11.08 15.42
C PHE A 77 25.09 -9.68 15.97
N ARG A 78 26.20 -8.93 16.06
CA ARG A 78 26.16 -7.49 16.39
C ARG A 78 25.81 -6.63 15.18
N ASP A 79 26.18 -7.10 13.98
CA ASP A 79 26.11 -6.31 12.75
C ASP A 79 24.70 -5.77 12.43
N PRO A 80 23.59 -6.53 12.54
CA PRO A 80 22.25 -6.00 12.25
C PRO A 80 21.84 -4.80 13.12
N TYR A 81 22.44 -4.63 14.29
CA TYR A 81 22.04 -3.66 15.31
C TYR A 81 22.80 -2.35 15.27
N THR A 82 23.78 -2.22 14.38
CA THR A 82 24.51 -0.98 14.19
C THR A 82 24.83 -0.84 12.71
N LEU A 83 24.21 0.13 12.04
CA LEU A 83 24.42 0.38 10.63
C LEU A 83 25.89 0.73 10.37
N ASN A 84 26.68 -0.28 9.96
CA ASN A 84 28.04 -0.12 9.47
C ASN A 84 28.00 -0.22 7.95
N PRO A 85 28.14 0.89 7.21
CA PRO A 85 27.94 0.89 5.76
C PRO A 85 28.83 -0.13 5.02
N LYS A 86 30.06 -0.36 5.50
CA LYS A 86 31.02 -1.30 4.90
C LYS A 86 30.62 -2.76 5.04
N ILE A 87 29.80 -3.09 6.04
CA ILE A 87 29.29 -4.45 6.27
C ILE A 87 27.97 -4.64 5.53
N PHE A 88 27.09 -3.65 5.59
CA PHE A 88 25.73 -3.75 5.05
C PHE A 88 25.71 -3.74 3.54
N PHE A 89 26.45 -2.82 2.93
CA PHE A 89 26.24 -2.46 1.54
C PHE A 89 27.33 -2.99 0.62
N GLN A 90 26.97 -3.16 -0.65
CA GLN A 90 27.95 -3.39 -1.70
C GLN A 90 28.82 -2.14 -1.94
N PRO A 91 30.09 -2.30 -2.31
CA PRO A 91 30.98 -1.16 -2.54
C PRO A 91 30.45 -0.18 -3.59
N THR A 92 29.87 -0.69 -4.68
CA THR A 92 29.27 0.10 -5.76
C THR A 92 28.09 0.96 -5.27
N PHE A 93 27.27 0.42 -4.36
CA PHE A 93 26.21 1.19 -3.71
C PHE A 93 26.81 2.33 -2.89
N LEU A 94 27.80 2.07 -2.03
CA LEU A 94 28.44 3.10 -1.20
C LEU A 94 29.10 4.21 -2.03
N GLU A 95 29.68 3.87 -3.16
CA GLU A 95 30.32 4.82 -4.06
C GLU A 95 29.33 5.86 -4.60
N ALA A 96 28.09 5.47 -4.89
CA ALA A 96 27.06 6.38 -5.35
C ALA A 96 26.72 7.48 -4.34
N PHE A 97 26.94 7.24 -3.04
CA PHE A 97 26.66 8.18 -1.95
C PHE A 97 27.88 9.00 -1.51
N ARG A 98 29.05 8.81 -2.12
CA ARG A 98 30.24 9.65 -1.82
C ARG A 98 30.13 11.06 -2.38
N ALA A 99 29.37 11.23 -3.47
CA ALA A 99 29.14 12.52 -4.10
C ALA A 99 28.18 13.41 -3.29
N LYS A 100 28.21 14.73 -3.52
CA LYS A 100 27.30 15.70 -2.89
C LYS A 100 26.60 16.58 -3.93
N GLY A 101 25.45 17.15 -3.58
CA GLY A 101 24.72 18.11 -4.43
C GLY A 101 24.24 17.50 -5.75
N LYS A 102 24.39 18.22 -6.88
CA LYS A 102 23.99 17.73 -8.21
C LYS A 102 24.68 16.43 -8.62
N ASN A 103 25.93 16.24 -8.18
CA ASN A 103 26.68 15.02 -8.48
C ASN A 103 26.07 13.79 -7.77
N LEU A 104 25.46 13.97 -6.59
CA LEU A 104 24.78 12.88 -5.88
C LEU A 104 23.60 12.33 -6.69
N VAL A 105 22.79 13.20 -7.30
CA VAL A 105 21.64 12.79 -8.11
C VAL A 105 22.09 11.93 -9.29
N THR A 106 23.11 12.38 -10.01
CA THR A 106 23.69 11.64 -11.13
C THR A 106 24.28 10.30 -10.68
N SER A 107 25.01 10.29 -9.55
CA SER A 107 25.61 9.08 -8.99
C SER A 107 24.57 8.05 -8.55
N ILE A 108 23.49 8.48 -7.88
CA ILE A 108 22.38 7.60 -7.48
C ILE A 108 21.72 6.97 -8.72
N ARG A 109 21.42 7.79 -9.74
CA ARG A 109 20.82 7.29 -10.98
C ARG A 109 21.74 6.32 -11.73
N SER A 110 23.06 6.49 -11.63
CA SER A 110 24.02 5.64 -12.36
C SER A 110 24.04 4.19 -11.90
N ILE A 111 23.59 3.90 -10.68
CA ILE A 111 23.56 2.52 -10.12
C ILE A 111 22.18 1.86 -10.25
N MET A 112 21.21 2.53 -10.86
CA MET A 112 19.82 2.08 -10.95
C MET A 112 19.47 1.63 -12.36
N SER A 113 18.67 0.58 -12.44
CA SER A 113 17.98 0.15 -13.64
C SER A 113 16.48 0.26 -13.44
N GLU A 114 15.76 0.75 -14.43
CA GLU A 114 14.29 0.85 -14.44
C GLU A 114 13.74 -0.19 -15.42
N PRO A 115 13.69 -1.49 -15.06
CA PRO A 115 13.19 -2.52 -15.95
C PRO A 115 11.68 -2.39 -16.21
N VAL A 116 10.97 -1.70 -15.31
CA VAL A 116 9.55 -1.43 -15.37
C VAL A 116 9.33 0.03 -15.02
N PRO A 117 8.52 0.81 -15.76
CA PRO A 117 8.28 2.22 -15.45
C PRO A 117 7.86 2.44 -13.99
N GLY A 118 8.63 3.24 -13.26
CA GLY A 118 8.43 3.55 -11.85
C GLY A 118 8.89 2.46 -10.86
N VAL A 119 9.56 1.40 -11.32
CA VAL A 119 10.16 0.35 -10.49
C VAL A 119 11.66 0.32 -10.77
N TYR A 120 12.45 0.63 -9.75
CA TYR A 120 13.90 0.71 -9.88
C TYR A 120 14.56 -0.46 -9.17
N THR A 121 15.58 -1.02 -9.78
CA THR A 121 16.37 -2.13 -9.26
C THR A 121 17.84 -1.74 -9.16
N PHE A 122 18.51 -2.17 -8.09
CA PHE A 122 19.93 -1.86 -7.85
C PHE A 122 20.54 -2.87 -6.88
N ASN A 123 21.86 -3.07 -6.98
CA ASN A 123 22.59 -3.90 -6.02
C ASN A 123 22.84 -3.11 -4.75
N MET A 124 22.33 -3.60 -3.61
CA MET A 124 22.32 -2.84 -2.36
C MET A 124 23.08 -3.55 -1.25
N LEU A 125 22.59 -4.71 -0.82
CA LEU A 125 23.13 -5.40 0.35
C LEU A 125 24.26 -6.36 -0.01
N ASN A 126 25.23 -6.47 0.89
CA ASN A 126 26.26 -7.49 0.85
C ASN A 126 25.66 -8.86 1.19
N LEU A 127 26.00 -9.90 0.41
CA LEU A 127 25.48 -11.25 0.63
C LEU A 127 25.81 -11.80 2.03
N ASN A 128 27.00 -11.51 2.56
CA ASN A 128 27.38 -11.93 3.91
C ASN A 128 26.48 -11.27 4.98
N PHE A 129 26.06 -10.02 4.75
CA PHE A 129 25.11 -9.36 5.63
C PHE A 129 23.71 -9.97 5.49
N CYS A 130 23.27 -10.25 4.27
CA CYS A 130 21.99 -10.93 4.03
C CYS A 130 21.90 -12.27 4.78
N GLU A 131 22.96 -13.08 4.73
CA GLU A 131 23.04 -14.35 5.47
C GLU A 131 22.92 -14.14 6.99
N LYS A 132 23.68 -13.19 7.55
CA LYS A 132 23.60 -12.85 8.98
C LYS A 132 22.20 -12.43 9.38
N LEU A 133 21.55 -11.57 8.58
CA LEU A 133 20.19 -11.12 8.84
C LEU A 133 19.18 -12.28 8.80
N ILE A 134 19.30 -13.18 7.82
CA ILE A 134 18.45 -14.40 7.76
C ILE A 134 18.64 -15.26 9.02
N HIS A 135 19.88 -15.47 9.44
CA HIS A 135 20.16 -16.27 10.64
C HIS A 135 19.61 -15.62 11.91
N GLU A 136 19.76 -14.31 12.07
CA GLU A 136 19.23 -13.56 13.21
C GLU A 136 17.70 -13.67 13.27
N VAL A 137 17.02 -13.44 12.14
CA VAL A 137 15.55 -13.54 12.04
C VAL A 137 15.06 -14.95 12.35
N LYS A 138 15.73 -15.99 11.82
CA LYS A 138 15.40 -17.39 12.13
C LYS A 138 15.56 -17.71 13.61
N HIS A 139 16.62 -17.19 14.24
CA HIS A 139 16.87 -17.40 15.66
C HIS A 139 15.78 -16.77 16.51
N PHE A 140 15.43 -15.51 16.22
CA PHE A 140 14.37 -14.81 16.90
C PHE A 140 13.00 -15.50 16.72
N ASP A 141 12.63 -15.88 15.50
CA ASP A 141 11.35 -16.55 15.23
C ASP A 141 11.27 -17.94 15.90
N ALA A 142 12.38 -18.67 16.00
CA ALA A 142 12.45 -19.92 16.76
C ALA A 142 12.27 -19.66 18.27
N TRP A 143 12.97 -18.67 18.81
CA TRP A 143 12.83 -18.27 20.21
C TRP A 143 11.40 -17.83 20.55
N ALA A 144 10.79 -17.00 19.70
CA ALA A 144 9.43 -16.49 19.91
C ALA A 144 8.39 -17.62 19.93
N ARG A 145 8.50 -18.60 19.03
CA ARG A 145 7.63 -19.80 19.03
C ARG A 145 7.81 -20.65 20.28
N ASN A 146 9.04 -20.78 20.78
CA ASN A 146 9.34 -21.61 21.95
C ASN A 146 8.93 -20.97 23.27
N THR A 147 8.81 -19.64 23.31
CA THR A 147 8.49 -18.88 24.53
C THR A 147 7.05 -18.39 24.60
N ASP A 148 6.22 -18.75 23.62
CA ASP A 148 4.84 -18.23 23.44
C ASP A 148 4.78 -16.69 23.49
N SER A 149 5.85 -16.05 23.01
CA SER A 149 5.97 -14.60 23.00
C SER A 149 5.13 -14.04 21.85
N SER A 150 4.20 -13.12 22.17
CA SER A 150 3.44 -12.41 21.14
C SER A 150 4.37 -11.48 20.34
N ILE A 151 4.70 -11.88 19.11
CA ILE A 151 5.45 -11.06 18.13
C ILE A 151 4.48 -10.48 17.10
N LEU A 152 4.75 -9.27 16.64
CA LEU A 152 3.98 -8.66 15.56
C LEU A 152 4.34 -9.36 14.26
N ARG A 153 3.34 -10.02 13.66
CA ARG A 153 3.48 -10.64 12.33
C ARG A 153 2.97 -9.65 11.27
N PRO A 154 3.82 -9.19 10.33
CA PRO A 154 3.50 -8.12 9.38
C PRO A 154 2.35 -8.43 8.42
N ASN A 155 2.06 -9.71 8.18
CA ASN A 155 1.02 -10.12 7.25
C ASN A 155 0.16 -11.21 7.89
N THR A 156 -1.14 -10.96 8.01
CA THR A 156 -2.13 -11.91 8.54
C THR A 156 -2.30 -13.14 7.65
N GLY A 157 -1.90 -13.09 6.37
CA GLY A 157 -1.97 -14.22 5.43
C GLY A 157 -0.72 -15.11 5.41
N ASN A 158 0.47 -14.55 5.70
CA ASN A 158 1.75 -15.26 5.64
C ASN A 158 2.33 -15.36 7.06
N GLY A 159 1.98 -16.43 7.79
CA GLY A 159 2.36 -16.67 9.19
C GLY A 159 3.87 -16.79 9.50
N TYR A 160 4.74 -16.40 8.57
CA TYR A 160 6.20 -16.49 8.63
C TYR A 160 6.89 -15.15 8.35
N GLY A 161 6.35 -14.07 8.93
CA GLY A 161 6.99 -12.76 8.97
C GLY A 161 7.52 -12.41 10.36
N VAL A 162 8.59 -11.63 10.40
CA VAL A 162 9.20 -11.08 11.62
C VAL A 162 9.40 -9.58 11.45
N SER A 163 8.81 -8.78 12.35
CA SER A 163 9.12 -7.35 12.44
C SER A 163 10.56 -7.15 12.90
N LEU A 164 11.31 -6.31 12.19
CA LEU A 164 12.69 -6.03 12.56
C LEU A 164 12.80 -5.06 13.75
N ASP A 165 11.75 -4.31 14.06
CA ASP A 165 11.70 -3.50 15.28
C ASP A 165 11.62 -4.42 16.52
N ASP A 166 10.84 -5.51 16.44
CA ASP A 166 10.72 -6.51 17.53
C ASP A 166 12.04 -7.21 17.85
N ILE A 167 12.94 -7.36 16.87
CA ILE A 167 14.26 -7.96 17.09
C ILE A 167 15.29 -6.95 17.58
N GLY A 168 14.94 -5.65 17.64
CA GLY A 168 15.78 -4.57 18.13
C GLY A 168 16.52 -3.75 17.06
N MET A 169 16.13 -3.84 15.78
CA MET A 169 16.82 -3.11 14.69
C MET A 169 16.28 -1.69 14.44
N LYS A 170 15.42 -1.16 15.32
CA LYS A 170 14.80 0.16 15.17
C LYS A 170 15.81 1.25 14.78
N ALA A 171 16.85 1.45 15.58
CA ALA A 171 17.85 2.49 15.32
C ALA A 171 18.63 2.27 14.00
N THR A 172 18.90 1.02 13.61
CA THR A 172 19.55 0.70 12.32
C THR A 172 18.65 1.10 11.15
N LEU A 173 17.36 0.79 11.25
CA LEU A 173 16.38 1.10 10.21
C LEU A 173 16.10 2.60 10.10
N ASP A 174 16.09 3.33 11.23
CA ASP A 174 15.98 4.80 11.24
C ASP A 174 17.13 5.41 10.42
N LYS A 175 18.37 5.00 10.70
CA LYS A 175 19.55 5.46 9.94
C LYS A 175 19.51 5.03 8.47
N LEU A 176 19.05 3.83 8.16
CA LEU A 176 18.92 3.37 6.77
C LEU A 176 17.96 4.29 5.99
N MET A 177 16.84 4.66 6.60
CA MET A 177 15.87 5.60 6.01
C MET A 177 16.49 6.99 5.83
N GLU A 178 17.07 7.55 6.89
CA GLU A 178 17.59 8.92 6.92
C GLU A 178 18.78 9.11 5.96
N ASP A 179 19.77 8.23 6.05
CA ASP A 179 21.06 8.41 5.37
C ASP A 179 21.04 7.97 3.90
N TYR A 180 20.14 7.06 3.52
CA TYR A 180 20.17 6.44 2.19
C TYR A 180 18.82 6.51 1.47
N ILE A 181 17.77 5.95 2.07
CA ILE A 181 16.52 5.78 1.33
C ILE A 181 15.82 7.11 1.08
N SER A 182 15.86 8.06 2.01
CA SER A 182 15.30 9.40 1.80
C SER A 182 16.00 10.15 0.65
N LEU A 183 17.30 9.92 0.46
CA LEU A 183 18.05 10.50 -0.66
C LEU A 183 17.61 9.88 -2.00
N ILE A 184 17.42 8.56 -2.04
CA ILE A 184 16.90 7.83 -3.20
C ILE A 184 15.48 8.30 -3.53
N SER A 185 14.59 8.29 -2.53
CA SER A 185 13.18 8.61 -2.67
C SER A 185 12.95 10.04 -3.18
N ARG A 186 13.74 11.00 -2.70
CA ARG A 186 13.71 12.38 -3.23
C ARG A 186 14.09 12.47 -4.71
N VAL A 187 14.96 11.58 -5.20
CA VAL A 187 15.43 11.58 -6.60
C VAL A 187 14.44 10.88 -7.53
N LEU A 188 13.82 9.80 -7.07
CA LEU A 188 12.99 8.92 -7.89
C LEU A 188 11.49 9.19 -7.76
N PHE A 189 11.05 9.62 -6.58
CA PHE A 189 9.63 9.69 -6.20
C PHE A 189 9.24 11.06 -5.59
N PRO A 190 9.65 12.20 -6.18
CA PRO A 190 9.30 13.52 -5.66
C PRO A 190 7.79 13.79 -5.70
N ASP A 191 7.06 13.09 -6.57
CA ASP A 191 5.62 13.19 -6.80
C ASP A 191 4.77 12.48 -5.74
N VAL A 192 5.34 11.54 -4.98
CA VAL A 192 4.62 10.77 -3.94
C VAL A 192 5.22 10.96 -2.55
N GLY A 193 5.68 12.17 -2.22
CA GLY A 193 6.17 12.47 -0.87
C GLY A 193 7.57 11.93 -0.56
N GLY A 194 8.33 11.50 -1.55
CA GLY A 194 9.70 10.98 -1.36
C GLY A 194 10.69 11.98 -0.75
N CYS A 195 10.34 13.27 -0.72
CA CYS A 195 11.13 14.34 -0.09
C CYS A 195 10.85 14.51 1.41
N SER A 196 9.81 13.88 1.95
CA SER A 196 9.26 14.15 3.29
C SER A 196 8.93 12.86 4.05
N LEU A 197 9.65 11.79 3.78
CA LEU A 197 9.50 10.51 4.49
C LEU A 197 9.91 10.69 5.97
N ASP A 198 9.04 10.29 6.89
CA ASP A 198 9.19 10.51 8.34
C ASP A 198 8.84 9.29 9.18
N SER A 199 8.31 8.24 8.57
CA SER A 199 7.94 7.01 9.25
C SER A 199 8.32 5.80 8.41
N ARG A 200 8.60 4.69 9.08
CA ARG A 200 9.02 3.45 8.44
C ARG A 200 8.54 2.22 9.19
N HIS A 201 8.33 1.15 8.44
CA HIS A 201 8.05 -0.17 8.98
C HIS A 201 8.88 -1.22 8.23
N GLY A 202 9.77 -1.92 8.94
CA GLY A 202 10.69 -2.89 8.36
C GLY A 202 10.45 -4.30 8.88
N TYR A 203 10.43 -5.28 7.98
CA TYR A 203 10.18 -6.68 8.33
C TYR A 203 10.81 -7.65 7.34
N VAL A 204 10.99 -8.90 7.75
CA VAL A 204 11.44 -9.99 6.87
C VAL A 204 10.33 -11.02 6.69
N LEU A 205 10.06 -11.39 5.44
CA LEU A 205 9.12 -12.45 5.07
C LEU A 205 9.86 -13.67 4.55
N GLN A 206 9.38 -14.85 4.94
CA GLN A 206 9.77 -16.13 4.36
C GLN A 206 8.69 -16.69 3.43
N TYR A 207 9.08 -17.00 2.20
CA TYR A 207 8.25 -17.72 1.22
C TYR A 207 8.71 -19.18 1.08
N GLY A 208 7.78 -20.06 0.66
CA GLY A 208 8.08 -21.44 0.24
C GLY A 208 7.90 -22.55 1.29
N LYS A 209 7.51 -22.23 2.52
CA LYS A 209 7.33 -23.23 3.60
C LYS A 209 6.01 -24.01 3.50
N ASP A 210 4.97 -23.39 2.93
CA ASP A 210 3.68 -24.02 2.61
C ASP A 210 3.37 -23.76 1.12
N LYS A 211 3.18 -24.86 0.37
CA LYS A 211 3.04 -24.81 -1.09
C LYS A 211 1.85 -23.93 -1.49
N ALA A 212 2.12 -22.99 -2.39
CA ALA A 212 1.15 -22.20 -3.16
C ALA A 212 0.39 -21.07 -2.43
N ILE A 213 1.05 -20.31 -1.54
CA ILE A 213 0.57 -18.95 -1.29
C ILE A 213 1.09 -18.05 -2.41
N LYS A 214 0.24 -17.83 -3.42
CA LYS A 214 0.36 -16.67 -4.29
C LYS A 214 0.11 -15.45 -3.39
N GLU A 215 1.05 -14.52 -3.30
CA GLU A 215 0.67 -13.21 -2.79
C GLU A 215 -0.18 -12.57 -3.88
N ASP A 216 -1.48 -12.45 -3.57
CA ASP A 216 -2.42 -11.77 -4.44
C ASP A 216 -1.94 -10.34 -4.68
N LEU A 217 -2.37 -9.81 -5.83
CA LEU A 217 -2.02 -8.46 -6.23
C LEU A 217 -2.55 -7.48 -5.20
N HIS A 218 -1.67 -6.67 -4.64
CA HIS A 218 -1.97 -5.67 -3.62
C HIS A 218 -1.12 -4.43 -3.83
N VAL A 219 -1.47 -3.37 -3.12
CA VAL A 219 -0.63 -2.19 -2.93
C VAL A 219 -0.13 -2.17 -1.50
N ASP A 220 0.99 -1.51 -1.26
CA ASP A 220 1.47 -1.31 0.11
C ASP A 220 0.85 -0.06 0.72
N ASP A 221 0.61 -0.08 2.03
CA ASP A 221 0.30 1.13 2.80
C ASP A 221 1.60 1.92 3.04
N SER A 222 2.15 2.47 1.96
CA SER A 222 3.37 3.27 1.95
C SER A 222 3.32 4.30 0.82
N GLU A 223 4.14 5.33 0.94
CA GLU A 223 4.43 6.23 -0.18
C GLU A 223 5.51 5.61 -1.08
N VAL A 224 6.54 5.02 -0.46
CA VAL A 224 7.62 4.30 -1.13
C VAL A 224 7.80 2.95 -0.44
N THR A 225 8.01 1.90 -1.23
CA THR A 225 8.36 0.57 -0.73
C THR A 225 9.73 0.16 -1.23
N LEU A 226 10.54 -0.39 -0.32
CA LEU A 226 11.79 -1.09 -0.63
C LEU A 226 11.62 -2.58 -0.37
N HIS A 227 11.97 -3.40 -1.37
CA HIS A 227 12.15 -4.85 -1.25
C HIS A 227 13.61 -5.17 -1.48
N VAL A 228 14.20 -6.01 -0.63
CA VAL A 228 15.55 -6.55 -0.85
C VAL A 228 15.51 -8.06 -0.74
N CYS A 229 15.93 -8.74 -1.80
CA CYS A 229 16.09 -10.19 -1.76
C CYS A 229 17.29 -10.51 -0.86
N LEU A 230 17.06 -11.12 0.29
CA LEU A 230 18.14 -11.57 1.17
C LEU A 230 18.78 -12.87 0.65
N GLY A 231 18.16 -13.47 -0.35
CA GLY A 231 18.63 -14.70 -0.97
C GLY A 231 18.30 -15.95 -0.16
N ASN A 232 18.76 -17.07 -0.72
CA ASN A 232 18.69 -18.49 -0.37
C ASN A 232 18.45 -19.30 -1.66
N GLN A 233 18.53 -20.63 -1.59
CA GLN A 233 18.38 -21.49 -2.77
C GLN A 233 16.89 -21.63 -3.11
N PHE A 234 16.40 -20.97 -4.16
CA PHE A 234 15.03 -21.10 -4.65
C PHE A 234 14.90 -21.04 -6.17
N ALA A 235 13.72 -21.47 -6.65
CA ALA A 235 13.26 -21.24 -8.01
C ALA A 235 11.81 -20.75 -8.02
N GLY A 236 11.45 -19.91 -9.00
CA GLY A 236 10.17 -19.19 -9.03
C GLY A 236 10.17 -17.99 -8.07
N GLY A 237 8.98 -17.46 -7.77
CA GLY A 237 8.86 -16.28 -6.93
C GLY A 237 8.94 -14.95 -7.69
N GLU A 238 8.80 -14.96 -9.01
CA GLU A 238 8.88 -13.72 -9.79
C GLU A 238 7.86 -12.70 -9.25
N LEU A 239 8.32 -11.48 -8.99
CA LEU A 239 7.45 -10.37 -8.65
C LEU A 239 6.73 -9.93 -9.91
N VAL A 240 5.44 -9.67 -9.76
CA VAL A 240 4.52 -9.29 -10.82
C VAL A 240 4.10 -7.86 -10.52
N PHE A 241 4.38 -6.92 -11.42
CA PHE A 241 4.02 -5.52 -11.24
C PHE A 241 2.90 -5.13 -12.21
N GLY A 242 1.86 -4.49 -11.69
CA GLY A 242 0.77 -3.90 -12.44
C GLY A 242 0.75 -2.39 -12.32
N GLY A 243 -0.40 -1.81 -12.65
CA GLY A 243 -0.64 -0.38 -12.63
C GLY A 243 -0.72 0.27 -11.25
N GLN A 244 -0.88 1.58 -11.22
CA GLN A 244 -1.02 2.36 -9.98
C GLN A 244 -2.48 2.49 -9.54
N ARG A 245 -2.74 2.40 -8.23
CA ARG A 245 -4.07 2.51 -7.62
C ARG A 245 -4.16 3.70 -6.66
N CYS A 246 -5.23 4.49 -6.78
CA CYS A 246 -5.57 5.46 -5.74
C CYS A 246 -6.32 4.79 -4.58
N LYS A 247 -6.53 5.52 -3.48
CA LYS A 247 -7.20 5.02 -2.26
C LYS A 247 -8.57 4.38 -2.51
N ASP A 248 -9.34 4.90 -3.47
CA ASP A 248 -10.66 4.38 -3.78
C ASP A 248 -10.60 3.03 -4.50
N HIS A 249 -9.55 2.83 -5.32
CA HIS A 249 -9.39 1.67 -6.19
C HIS A 249 -8.33 0.67 -5.65
N VAL A 250 -8.05 0.69 -4.34
CA VAL A 250 -7.10 -0.24 -3.68
C VAL A 250 -7.60 -1.69 -3.77
N ASN A 251 -8.91 -1.88 -3.64
CA ASN A 251 -9.56 -3.20 -3.65
C ASN A 251 -10.24 -3.52 -4.98
N ASP A 252 -10.27 -2.57 -5.91
CA ASP A 252 -10.95 -2.76 -7.18
C ASP A 252 -10.11 -3.67 -8.09
N GLY A 253 -10.83 -4.59 -8.74
CA GLY A 253 -10.26 -5.76 -9.40
C GLY A 253 -9.10 -5.49 -10.34
N THR A 254 -8.37 -6.56 -10.65
CA THR A 254 -7.16 -6.60 -11.48
C THR A 254 -7.41 -6.30 -12.96
N HIS A 255 -8.45 -5.53 -13.30
CA HIS A 255 -8.79 -5.11 -14.66
C HIS A 255 -7.77 -4.07 -15.13
N ILE A 256 -6.57 -4.56 -15.40
CA ILE A 256 -5.64 -3.92 -16.32
C ILE A 256 -5.41 -4.96 -17.40
N GLU A 257 -5.89 -4.64 -18.59
CA GLU A 257 -5.60 -5.42 -19.79
C GLU A 257 -4.09 -5.41 -20.03
N LYS A 258 -3.44 -6.50 -19.59
CA LYS A 258 -2.24 -7.07 -20.20
C LYS A 258 -1.04 -6.14 -20.32
N GLU A 259 -0.32 -5.94 -19.21
CA GLU A 259 1.15 -6.02 -19.21
C GLU A 259 1.59 -6.11 -17.76
N PHE A 260 1.85 -7.34 -17.32
CA PHE A 260 2.50 -7.58 -16.04
C PHE A 260 3.98 -7.82 -16.32
N ASP A 261 4.81 -6.97 -15.76
CA ASP A 261 6.25 -7.18 -15.82
C ASP A 261 6.69 -8.13 -14.72
N TYR A 262 7.67 -8.97 -15.06
CA TYR A 262 8.20 -10.00 -14.16
C TYR A 262 9.64 -9.70 -13.80
N LEU A 263 9.93 -9.69 -12.50
CA LEU A 263 11.28 -9.56 -11.97
C LEU A 263 11.60 -10.73 -11.06
N LEU A 264 12.76 -11.36 -11.27
CA LEU A 264 13.29 -12.37 -10.36
C LEU A 264 14.45 -11.76 -9.56
N PRO A 265 14.24 -11.38 -8.30
CA PRO A 265 15.28 -10.73 -7.51
C PRO A 265 16.42 -11.70 -7.18
N VAL A 266 17.66 -11.22 -7.30
CA VAL A 266 18.88 -11.94 -6.89
C VAL A 266 19.30 -11.49 -5.48
N GLY A 267 19.99 -12.35 -4.73
CA GLY A 267 20.47 -12.02 -3.38
C GLY A 267 21.24 -10.69 -3.32
N GLY A 268 20.90 -9.84 -2.35
CA GLY A 268 21.46 -8.51 -2.18
C GLY A 268 20.90 -7.42 -3.10
N GLN A 269 20.09 -7.78 -4.10
CA GLN A 269 19.45 -6.83 -5.00
C GLN A 269 18.20 -6.23 -4.35
N ALA A 270 18.10 -4.91 -4.44
CA ALA A 270 16.97 -4.12 -4.02
C ALA A 270 16.07 -3.76 -5.19
N ILE A 271 14.78 -3.62 -4.89
CA ILE A 271 13.72 -3.11 -5.75
C ILE A 271 13.02 -2.01 -4.96
N ILE A 272 12.87 -0.83 -5.54
CA ILE A 272 12.16 0.28 -4.94
C ILE A 272 11.09 0.80 -5.89
N HIS A 273 9.88 1.02 -5.38
CA HIS A 273 8.73 1.50 -6.15
C HIS A 273 7.79 2.33 -5.28
N ARG A 274 6.81 2.99 -5.92
CA ARG A 274 5.70 3.66 -5.22
C ARG A 274 4.85 2.63 -4.48
N GLY A 275 4.42 2.92 -3.25
CA GLY A 275 3.56 2.00 -2.49
C GLY A 275 2.20 1.76 -3.14
N CYS A 276 1.68 2.76 -3.86
CA CYS A 276 0.43 2.68 -4.62
C CYS A 276 0.51 1.80 -5.88
N ARG A 277 1.68 1.23 -6.21
CA ARG A 277 1.84 0.33 -7.36
C ARG A 277 1.34 -1.05 -7.01
N LEU A 278 0.43 -1.58 -7.82
CA LEU A 278 -0.07 -2.94 -7.67
C LEU A 278 1.07 -3.93 -7.92
N TYR A 279 1.31 -4.85 -6.99
CA TYR A 279 2.29 -5.91 -7.18
C TYR A 279 1.90 -7.17 -6.43
N GLY A 280 2.55 -8.28 -6.77
CA GLY A 280 2.40 -9.55 -6.07
C GLY A 280 3.56 -10.48 -6.39
N ALA A 281 3.54 -11.67 -5.82
CA ALA A 281 4.58 -12.67 -6.04
C ALA A 281 4.00 -13.95 -6.63
N LYS A 282 4.61 -14.45 -7.70
CA LYS A 282 4.36 -15.81 -8.18
C LYS A 282 4.77 -16.83 -7.11
N PRO A 283 4.17 -18.04 -7.12
CA PRO A 283 4.55 -19.08 -6.18
C PRO A 283 6.02 -19.48 -6.28
N ILE A 284 6.64 -19.77 -5.13
CA ILE A 284 7.94 -20.44 -5.08
C ILE A 284 7.76 -21.90 -5.52
N LYS A 285 8.54 -22.32 -6.51
CA LYS A 285 8.51 -23.69 -7.07
C LYS A 285 9.44 -24.64 -6.33
N PHE A 286 10.56 -24.12 -5.82
CA PHE A 286 11.56 -24.89 -5.09
C PHE A 286 12.23 -24.01 -4.04
N GLY A 287 12.59 -24.61 -2.90
CA GLY A 287 13.33 -23.95 -1.85
C GLY A 287 12.50 -22.96 -1.03
N HIS A 288 13.19 -22.02 -0.39
CA HIS A 288 12.57 -20.94 0.37
C HIS A 288 13.05 -19.62 -0.20
N ARG A 289 12.36 -18.50 0.02
CA ARG A 289 12.88 -17.14 -0.28
C ARG A 289 12.76 -16.24 0.94
N TYR A 290 13.81 -15.51 1.31
CA TYR A 290 13.75 -14.46 2.33
C TYR A 290 13.80 -13.09 1.67
N ASN A 291 12.83 -12.24 1.98
CA ASN A 291 12.83 -10.85 1.55
C ASN A 291 12.79 -9.93 2.75
N PHE A 292 13.65 -8.91 2.74
CA PHE A 292 13.54 -7.76 3.60
C PHE A 292 12.65 -6.72 2.91
N LEU A 293 11.58 -6.32 3.58
CA LEU A 293 10.66 -5.28 3.13
C LEU A 293 10.74 -4.10 4.08
N MET A 294 10.64 -2.90 3.52
CA MET A 294 10.58 -1.66 4.28
C MET A 294 9.62 -0.69 3.61
N TRP A 295 8.56 -0.35 4.35
CA TRP A 295 7.58 0.64 3.96
C TRP A 295 7.97 1.99 4.52
N PHE A 296 7.88 3.03 3.69
CA PHE A 296 8.15 4.41 4.10
C PHE A 296 6.90 5.24 3.95
N LYS A 297 6.64 6.07 4.96
CA LYS A 297 5.49 6.96 5.00
C LYS A 297 5.92 8.42 5.12
N SER A 298 5.07 9.31 4.61
CA SER A 298 5.19 10.75 4.78
C SER A 298 3.87 11.31 5.34
N SER A 299 3.89 11.79 6.59
CA SER A 299 2.71 12.42 7.19
C SER A 299 2.26 13.66 6.40
N VAL A 300 3.21 14.49 5.95
CA VAL A 300 2.95 15.70 5.17
C VAL A 300 2.26 15.37 3.84
N PHE A 301 2.75 14.37 3.11
CA PHE A 301 2.15 13.97 1.85
C PHE A 301 0.73 13.42 2.04
N ARG A 302 0.52 12.61 3.09
CA ARG A 302 -0.80 12.06 3.41
C ARG A 302 -1.81 13.14 3.77
N GLU A 303 -1.38 14.18 4.49
CA GLU A 303 -2.22 15.34 4.78
C GLU A 303 -2.59 16.08 3.49
N LEU A 304 -1.62 16.36 2.61
CA LEU A 304 -1.89 16.99 1.30
C LEU A 304 -2.87 16.16 0.47
N GLN A 305 -2.68 14.84 0.43
CA GLN A 305 -3.55 13.93 -0.30
C GLN A 305 -4.98 13.88 0.27
N ALA A 306 -5.18 14.14 1.55
CA ALA A 306 -6.51 14.18 2.15
C ALA A 306 -7.34 15.38 1.68
N HIS A 307 -6.69 16.50 1.31
CA HIS A 307 -7.35 17.75 0.94
C HIS A 307 -7.43 18.01 -0.57
N ASP A 308 -6.64 17.32 -1.39
CA ASP A 308 -6.60 17.54 -2.84
C ASP A 308 -7.30 16.42 -3.63
N LYS A 309 -8.31 16.83 -4.43
CA LYS A 309 -9.11 15.93 -5.27
C LYS A 309 -8.38 15.49 -6.55
N GLY A 310 -7.30 16.17 -6.94
CA GLY A 310 -6.48 15.88 -8.11
C GLY A 310 -5.61 14.63 -8.00
N PHE A 311 -5.42 14.09 -6.78
CA PHE A 311 -4.63 12.88 -6.52
C PHE A 311 -5.17 11.59 -7.16
N LYS A 312 -6.24 11.63 -7.94
CA LYS A 312 -6.78 10.43 -8.62
C LYS A 312 -6.26 10.26 -10.05
N ASP A 313 -5.56 11.25 -10.59
CA ASP A 313 -5.17 11.26 -12.00
C ASP A 313 -4.07 10.26 -12.35
N PHE A 314 -3.27 9.81 -11.38
CA PHE A 314 -2.27 8.76 -11.59
C PHE A 314 -2.85 7.34 -11.58
N CYS A 315 -4.11 7.16 -11.17
CA CYS A 315 -4.70 5.84 -11.02
C CYS A 315 -5.22 5.32 -12.36
N ASP A 316 -4.72 4.15 -12.76
CA ASP A 316 -5.04 3.56 -14.07
C ASP A 316 -6.52 3.17 -14.18
N GLU A 317 -7.16 2.83 -13.05
CA GLU A 317 -8.59 2.55 -13.00
C GLU A 317 -9.41 3.81 -13.22
N CYS A 318 -9.06 4.92 -12.56
CA CYS A 318 -9.67 6.23 -12.80
C CYS A 318 -9.55 6.66 -14.27
N GLN A 319 -8.37 6.48 -14.87
CA GLN A 319 -8.12 6.81 -16.26
C GLN A 319 -8.94 5.93 -17.23
N SER A 320 -9.05 4.64 -16.93
CA SER A 320 -9.84 3.69 -17.71
C SER A 320 -11.32 4.05 -17.67
N GLN A 321 -11.87 4.32 -16.48
CA GLN A 321 -13.26 4.76 -16.31
C GLN A 321 -13.54 6.10 -17.01
N LYS A 322 -12.63 7.08 -16.92
CA LYS A 322 -12.74 8.36 -17.65
C LYS A 322 -12.76 8.14 -19.16
N SER A 323 -11.92 7.25 -19.67
CA SER A 323 -11.84 6.93 -21.09
C SER A 323 -13.10 6.20 -21.59
N ALA A 324 -13.61 5.24 -20.81
CA ALA A 324 -14.86 4.54 -21.10
C ALA A 324 -16.05 5.52 -21.20
N ARG A 325 -16.22 6.41 -20.21
CA ARG A 325 -17.27 7.45 -20.22
C ARG A 325 -17.15 8.38 -21.43
N ARG A 326 -15.92 8.76 -21.80
CA ARG A 326 -15.69 9.58 -22.99
C ARG A 326 -16.11 8.84 -24.26
N ASN A 327 -15.76 7.57 -24.39
CA ASN A 327 -16.12 6.75 -25.55
C ASN A 327 -17.64 6.55 -25.66
N GLU A 328 -18.32 6.32 -24.54
CA GLU A 328 -19.79 6.25 -24.48
C GLU A 328 -20.44 7.56 -24.91
N TRP A 329 -19.92 8.70 -24.44
CA TRP A 329 -20.41 10.02 -24.84
C TRP A 329 -20.21 10.29 -26.33
N VAL A 330 -19.03 9.97 -26.88
CA VAL A 330 -18.75 10.11 -28.32
C VAL A 330 -19.68 9.22 -29.14
N ALA A 331 -19.89 7.97 -28.72
CA ALA A 331 -20.80 7.04 -29.40
C ALA A 331 -22.25 7.54 -29.33
N ALA A 332 -22.69 8.10 -28.20
CA ALA A 332 -24.02 8.68 -28.06
C ALA A 332 -24.20 9.91 -28.97
N LYS A 333 -23.22 10.82 -29.02
CA LYS A 333 -23.27 11.99 -29.89
C LYS A 333 -23.33 11.59 -31.37
N LYS A 334 -22.53 10.61 -31.78
CA LYS A 334 -22.54 10.09 -33.15
C LYS A 334 -23.91 9.51 -33.53
N ARG A 335 -24.55 8.76 -32.62
CA ARG A 335 -25.93 8.24 -32.84
C ARG A 335 -26.95 9.36 -33.02
N VAL A 336 -26.85 10.45 -32.25
CA VAL A 336 -27.73 11.62 -32.38
C VAL A 336 -27.51 12.32 -33.72
N GLU A 337 -26.26 12.51 -34.13
CA GLU A 337 -25.93 13.09 -35.44
C GLU A 337 -26.45 12.21 -36.60
N GLU A 338 -26.28 10.89 -36.52
CA GLU A 338 -26.83 9.94 -37.50
C GLU A 338 -28.37 9.99 -37.55
N MET A 339 -29.05 10.12 -36.41
CA MET A 339 -30.51 10.23 -36.35
C MET A 339 -31.00 11.54 -36.97
N LEU A 340 -30.34 12.67 -36.70
CA LEU A 340 -30.67 13.97 -37.28
C LEU A 340 -30.46 13.99 -38.80
N LEU A 341 -29.42 13.32 -39.31
CA LEU A 341 -29.18 13.14 -40.75
C LEU A 341 -30.28 12.30 -41.42
N LEU A 342 -30.76 11.26 -40.75
CA LEU A 342 -31.88 10.45 -41.25
C LEU A 342 -33.19 11.25 -41.26
N GLU A 343 -33.44 12.08 -40.24
CA GLU A 343 -34.60 12.99 -40.22
C GLU A 343 -34.54 14.04 -41.33
N SER A 344 -33.37 14.63 -41.61
CA SER A 344 -33.23 15.60 -42.70
C SER A 344 -33.45 14.96 -44.07
N LEU A 345 -32.87 13.77 -44.32
CA LEU A 345 -33.09 13.02 -45.56
C LEU A 345 -34.56 12.62 -45.73
N SER A 346 -35.26 12.27 -44.64
CA SER A 346 -36.69 11.98 -44.66
C SER A 346 -37.53 13.21 -45.01
N LYS A 347 -37.18 14.39 -44.48
CA LYS A 347 -37.86 15.65 -44.82
C LYS A 347 -37.63 16.04 -46.28
N ASP A 348 -36.40 15.99 -46.77
CA ASP A 348 -36.07 16.29 -48.17
C ASP A 348 -36.81 15.35 -49.13
N TYR A 349 -36.92 14.08 -48.78
CA TYR A 349 -37.69 13.11 -49.55
C TYR A 349 -39.19 13.47 -49.57
N TYR A 350 -39.79 13.80 -48.43
CA TYR A 350 -41.19 14.22 -48.34
C TYR A 350 -41.48 15.51 -49.13
N GLU A 351 -40.61 16.52 -49.05
CA GLU A 351 -40.76 17.76 -49.82
C GLU A 351 -40.60 17.50 -51.33
N SER A 352 -39.69 16.62 -51.74
CA SER A 352 -39.54 16.24 -53.16
C SER A 352 -40.77 15.51 -53.72
N CYS A 353 -41.47 14.73 -52.88
CA CYS A 353 -42.73 14.08 -53.24
C CYS A 353 -43.91 15.05 -53.29
N LEU A 354 -43.93 16.09 -52.45
CA LEU A 354 -44.99 17.11 -52.43
C LEU A 354 -44.92 18.10 -53.61
N PHE A 355 -43.74 18.28 -54.22
CA PHE A 355 -43.54 19.19 -55.36
C PHE A 355 -43.48 18.51 -56.74
N SER A 356 -43.74 17.20 -56.83
CA SER A 356 -43.83 16.54 -58.13
C SER A 356 -45.24 16.69 -58.73
N PRO A 357 -45.42 17.34 -59.89
CA PRO A 357 -46.74 17.47 -60.50
C PRO A 357 -47.17 16.10 -61.05
N CYS A 358 -48.14 15.46 -60.41
CA CYS A 358 -48.78 14.26 -60.94
C CYS A 358 -49.51 14.60 -62.25
N PHE A 359 -48.90 14.27 -63.39
CA PHE A 359 -49.62 14.17 -64.65
C PHE A 359 -50.45 12.88 -64.65
N TYR A 360 -51.76 13.04 -64.68
CA TYR A 360 -52.73 11.97 -64.92
C TYR A 360 -52.52 11.35 -66.31
N GLY A 361 -52.35 10.04 -66.38
CA GLY A 361 -52.33 9.32 -67.65
C GLY A 361 -51.90 7.87 -67.54
N SER A 362 -52.87 6.99 -67.25
CA SER A 362 -52.92 5.59 -67.70
C SER A 362 -51.86 4.60 -67.17
N ASN A 363 -52.32 3.74 -66.25
CA ASN A 363 -51.85 2.37 -65.97
C ASN A 363 -50.34 2.11 -65.86
N VAL A 364 -49.81 2.22 -64.65
CA VAL A 364 -48.76 1.32 -64.15
C VAL A 364 -49.09 0.91 -62.72
N VAL A 365 -49.29 -0.40 -62.52
CA VAL A 365 -49.34 -1.03 -61.21
C VAL A 365 -47.89 -1.20 -60.73
N CYS A 366 -47.51 -0.52 -59.66
CA CYS A 366 -46.32 -0.87 -58.89
C CYS A 366 -46.75 -1.48 -57.56
N TYR A 367 -46.54 -2.79 -57.42
CA TYR A 367 -46.54 -3.46 -56.13
C TYR A 367 -45.30 -3.02 -55.35
N TYR A 368 -45.49 -2.61 -54.10
CA TYR A 368 -44.44 -2.67 -53.08
C TYR A 368 -44.98 -3.44 -51.89
N ASP A 369 -44.30 -4.55 -51.61
CA ASP A 369 -44.57 -5.49 -50.54
C ASP A 369 -43.96 -4.94 -49.23
N GLY A 370 -44.81 -4.81 -48.21
CA GLY A 370 -44.46 -4.83 -46.78
C GLY A 370 -43.47 -3.80 -46.21
N MET A 371 -43.96 -2.65 -45.74
CA MET A 371 -43.98 -2.31 -44.30
C MET A 371 -44.71 -0.99 -44.06
N LEU A 372 -45.90 -1.10 -43.47
CA LEU A 372 -46.58 -0.02 -42.77
C LEU A 372 -45.82 0.28 -41.48
N LEU A 373 -45.42 1.54 -41.28
CA LEU A 373 -45.34 2.16 -39.96
C LEU A 373 -45.88 3.59 -40.07
N LEU A 374 -47.20 3.66 -40.25
CA LEU A 374 -47.99 4.76 -39.69
C LEU A 374 -48.12 4.45 -38.20
N GLU A 375 -47.49 5.26 -37.35
CA GLU A 375 -48.19 5.92 -36.25
C GLU A 375 -47.24 6.84 -35.47
N HIS A 376 -47.67 8.08 -35.36
CA HIS A 376 -47.25 9.04 -34.35
C HIS A 376 -47.14 8.38 -32.97
N ARG A 377 -45.93 8.33 -32.42
CA ARG A 377 -45.73 8.47 -30.97
C ARG A 377 -44.64 9.49 -30.72
N MET A 378 -45.08 10.75 -30.58
CA MET A 378 -44.45 11.68 -29.64
C MET A 378 -44.31 10.96 -28.30
N PHE A 379 -43.12 10.44 -27.99
CA PHE A 379 -42.74 10.32 -26.60
C PHE A 379 -42.27 11.71 -26.17
N ALA A 380 -43.18 12.45 -25.55
CA ALA A 380 -42.81 13.54 -24.67
C ALA A 380 -41.96 12.94 -23.54
N PHE A 381 -40.64 13.11 -23.59
CA PHE A 381 -39.89 13.23 -22.36
C PHE A 381 -40.15 14.64 -21.83
N CYS A 382 -41.04 14.73 -20.84
CA CYS A 382 -41.06 15.89 -19.97
C CYS A 382 -39.71 15.95 -19.26
N ASP A 383 -38.92 16.95 -19.62
CA ASP A 383 -37.93 17.51 -18.71
C ASP A 383 -38.67 17.94 -17.43
N PHE A 384 -38.29 17.34 -16.31
CA PHE A 384 -38.37 18.04 -15.03
C PHE A 384 -37.22 19.07 -15.04
N LEU A 385 -37.51 20.25 -15.57
CA LEU A 385 -36.78 21.45 -15.22
C LEU A 385 -37.75 22.34 -14.44
N ASP A 386 -37.47 22.42 -13.14
CA ASP A 386 -38.08 23.34 -12.21
C ASP A 386 -38.08 24.77 -12.74
N ASP A 387 -39.18 25.45 -12.43
CA ASP A 387 -39.52 26.83 -12.74
C ASP A 387 -38.38 27.84 -12.58
N GLY A 388 -38.26 28.72 -13.58
CA GLY A 388 -37.42 29.91 -13.52
C GLY A 388 -37.74 30.88 -14.64
N MET A 389 -38.85 31.61 -14.49
CA MET A 389 -39.30 32.76 -15.28
C MET A 389 -38.18 33.56 -15.97
N LEU A 390 -38.36 33.90 -17.27
CA LEU A 390 -38.41 35.30 -17.70
C LEU A 390 -38.91 35.46 -19.15
N PHE A 391 -39.69 36.53 -19.32
CA PHE A 391 -40.54 36.90 -20.45
C PHE A 391 -39.82 37.16 -21.77
N VAL A 392 -40.53 36.84 -22.86
CA VAL A 392 -40.29 37.30 -24.24
C VAL A 392 -40.70 38.77 -24.38
N GLY A 393 -39.92 39.54 -25.14
CA GLY A 393 -40.31 40.88 -25.57
C GLY A 393 -39.47 41.44 -26.72
N LYS A 394 -39.91 41.14 -27.96
CA LYS A 394 -39.60 41.70 -29.29
C LYS A 394 -38.16 41.68 -29.82
#